data_AF-A0A925LPH6-F1
#
_entry.id   AF-A0A925LPH6-F1
#
_cell.length_a   1.000
_cell.length_b   1.000
_cell.length_c   1.000
_cell.angle_alpha   90.00
_cell.angle_beta   90.00
_cell.angle_gamma   90.00
#
_symmetry.space_group_name_H-M   'P 1'
#
loop_
_entity.id
_entity.type
_entity.pdbx_description
1 polymer ?
#
loop_
_entity_poly.entity_id
_entity_poly.type
_entity_poly.pdbx_seq_one_letter_code
_entity_poly.pdbx_strand_id
1 'polypeptide(L)'
;IEESLEELYVRAPRPAQRIETEMYGGRWVQDGNLWRLIWTETTIRDFYLNNVLIHEIGHINDDRNTSFRKREQFADWFAVEYGYRASRQKRNSASHR
;
A
#
# COMPACT_ATOMS: atom_id res chain seq x y z
N ILE A 1 -13.62 -8.22 2.37
CA ILE A 1 -12.14 -8.36 2.37
C ILE A 1 -11.71 -9.41 3.38
N GLU A 2 -12.15 -9.34 4.64
CA GLU A 2 -11.52 -10.08 5.75
C GLU A 2 -11.51 -11.62 5.65
N GLU A 3 -12.50 -12.25 5.01
CA GLU A 3 -12.44 -13.70 4.73
C GLU A 3 -11.89 -14.06 3.34
N SER A 4 -12.22 -13.25 2.32
CA SER A 4 -11.88 -13.59 0.93
C SER A 4 -10.48 -13.14 0.50
N LEU A 5 -9.88 -12.17 1.20
CA LEU A 5 -8.66 -11.46 0.79
C LEU A 5 -8.78 -10.83 -0.61
N GLU A 6 -10.02 -10.52 -1.00
CA GLU A 6 -10.35 -9.98 -2.30
C GLU A 6 -11.17 -8.71 -2.19
N GLU A 7 -10.91 -7.80 -3.11
CA GLU A 7 -11.65 -6.57 -3.32
C GLU A 7 -12.17 -6.51 -4.75
N LEU A 8 -13.44 -6.14 -4.90
CA LEU A 8 -14.14 -6.06 -6.18
C LEU A 8 -14.38 -4.61 -6.57
N TYR A 9 -14.03 -4.29 -7.82
CA TYR A 9 -14.11 -2.95 -8.38
C TYR A 9 -14.86 -2.98 -9.72
N VAL A 10 -15.78 -2.03 -9.90
CA VAL A 10 -16.54 -1.86 -11.16
C VAL A 10 -15.70 -1.14 -12.23
N ARG A 11 -14.65 -0.43 -11.82
CA ARG A 11 -13.76 0.32 -12.71
C ARG A 11 -12.36 -0.23 -12.62
N ALA A 12 -11.61 -0.09 -13.71
CA ALA A 12 -10.19 -0.38 -13.71
C ALA A 12 -9.47 0.44 -12.63
N PRO A 13 -8.43 -0.12 -11.98
CA PRO A 13 -7.66 0.61 -10.99
C PRO A 13 -6.99 1.82 -11.63
N ARG A 14 -6.89 2.90 -10.86
CA ARG A 14 -6.06 4.04 -11.27
C ARG A 14 -4.59 3.59 -11.32
N PRO A 15 -3.76 4.14 -12.22
CA PRO A 15 -2.35 3.75 -12.31
C PRO A 15 -1.60 3.76 -10.98
N ALA A 16 -1.79 4.80 -10.15
CA ALA A 16 -1.17 4.90 -8.83
C ALA A 16 -1.61 3.77 -7.88
N GLN A 17 -2.93 3.55 -7.77
CA GLN A 17 -3.49 2.47 -6.95
C GLN A 17 -2.96 1.10 -7.38
N ARG A 18 -2.84 0.87 -8.69
CA ARG A 18 -2.27 -0.36 -9.23
C ARG A 18 -0.82 -0.54 -8.80
N ILE A 19 0.01 0.48 -9.03
CA ILE A 19 1.43 0.46 -8.67
C ILE A 19 1.60 0.21 -7.17
N GLU A 20 0.91 0.98 -6.32
CA GLU A 20 1.00 0.86 -4.87
C GLU A 20 0.60 -0.54 -4.39
N THR A 21 -0.54 -1.06 -4.83
CA THR A 21 -1.00 -2.39 -4.38
C THR A 21 -0.09 -3.51 -4.88
N GLU A 22 0.41 -3.43 -6.11
CA GLU A 22 1.35 -4.40 -6.68
C GLU A 22 2.73 -4.36 -5.99
N MET A 23 3.21 -3.20 -5.54
CA MET A 23 4.45 -3.08 -4.76
C MET A 23 4.42 -3.93 -3.47
N TYR A 24 3.24 -4.11 -2.88
CA TYR A 24 3.05 -4.95 -1.69
C TYR A 24 2.59 -6.37 -2.01
N GLY A 25 2.53 -6.75 -3.28
CA GLY A 25 2.18 -8.10 -3.73
C GLY A 25 0.68 -8.33 -3.91
N GLY A 26 -0.12 -7.27 -4.02
CA GLY A 26 -1.49 -7.35 -4.50
C GLY A 26 -1.52 -7.68 -5.98
N ARG A 27 -2.48 -8.50 -6.41
CA ARG A 27 -2.61 -8.92 -7.81
C ARG A 27 -3.95 -8.48 -8.38
N TRP A 28 -3.90 -7.69 -9.45
CA TRP A 28 -5.08 -7.32 -10.22
C TRP A 28 -5.43 -8.39 -11.25
N VAL A 29 -6.71 -8.75 -11.30
CA VAL A 29 -7.30 -9.66 -12.31
C VAL A 29 -8.56 -9.00 -12.86
N GLN A 30 -8.68 -8.96 -14.19
CA GLN A 30 -9.93 -8.56 -14.82
C GLN A 30 -10.83 -9.79 -14.99
N ASP A 31 -12.05 -9.72 -14.47
CA ASP A 31 -13.04 -10.79 -14.48
C ASP A 31 -14.34 -10.27 -15.13
N GLY A 32 -14.44 -10.47 -16.44
CA GLY A 32 -15.48 -9.84 -17.27
C GLY A 32 -15.43 -8.31 -17.19
N ASN A 33 -16.50 -7.71 -16.66
CA ASN A 33 -16.62 -6.27 -16.48
C ASN A 33 -16.15 -5.77 -15.09
N LEU A 34 -15.67 -6.68 -14.24
CA LEU A 34 -15.19 -6.35 -12.90
C LEU A 34 -13.67 -6.50 -12.82
N TRP A 35 -13.10 -5.80 -11.86
CA TRP A 35 -11.69 -5.88 -11.50
C TRP A 35 -11.58 -6.43 -10.08
N ARG A 36 -10.76 -7.45 -9.92
CA ARG A 36 -10.47 -8.09 -8.63
C ARG A 36 -9.05 -7.75 -8.22
N LEU A 37 -8.89 -7.23 -7.01
CA LEU A 37 -7.61 -7.14 -6.33
C LEU A 37 -7.52 -8.28 -5.33
N ILE A 38 -6.56 -9.17 -5.55
CA ILE A 38 -6.40 -10.40 -4.78
C ILE A 38 -5.15 -10.26 -3.92
N TRP A 39 -5.28 -10.63 -2.65
CA TRP A 39 -4.22 -10.64 -1.68
C TRP A 39 -3.97 -12.03 -1.09
N THR A 40 -2.81 -12.18 -0.47
CA THR A 40 -2.57 -13.20 0.56
C THR A 40 -2.64 -12.53 1.92
N GLU A 41 -2.83 -13.29 3.00
CA GLU A 41 -2.84 -12.71 4.36
C GLU A 41 -1.54 -11.93 4.65
N THR A 42 -0.40 -12.45 4.21
CA THR A 42 0.90 -11.80 4.37
C THR A 42 0.99 -10.49 3.59
N THR A 43 0.53 -10.46 2.35
CA THR A 43 0.64 -9.27 1.49
C THR A 43 -0.34 -8.17 1.89
N ILE A 44 -1.58 -8.53 2.27
CA ILE A 44 -2.55 -7.55 2.76
C ILE A 44 -2.11 -6.95 4.09
N ARG A 45 -1.56 -7.77 5.01
CA ARG A 45 -1.01 -7.30 6.28
C ARG A 45 0.17 -6.36 6.04
N ASP A 46 1.07 -6.69 5.11
CA ASP A 46 2.18 -5.82 4.73
C ASP A 46 1.69 -4.48 4.17
N PHE A 47 0.68 -4.50 3.30
CA PHE A 47 0.09 -3.29 2.73
C PHE A 47 -0.55 -2.40 3.81
N TYR A 48 -1.40 -2.94 4.68
CA TYR A 48 -2.04 -2.12 5.72
C TYR A 48 -1.04 -1.58 6.75
N LEU A 49 -0.09 -2.41 7.19
CA LEU A 49 0.86 -2.01 8.24
C LEU A 49 1.99 -1.12 7.72
N ASN A 50 2.48 -1.37 6.51
CA ASN A 50 3.67 -0.70 5.99
C ASN A 50 3.38 0.25 4.82
N ASN A 51 2.11 0.41 4.40
CA ASN A 51 1.70 1.50 3.52
C ASN A 51 0.68 2.40 4.24
N VAL A 52 -0.55 1.91 4.44
CA VAL A 52 -1.68 2.71 4.91
C VAL A 52 -1.41 3.28 6.31
N LEU A 53 -1.02 2.46 7.28
CA LEU A 53 -0.75 2.94 8.64
C LEU A 53 0.41 3.96 8.68
N ILE A 54 1.48 3.71 7.92
CA ILE A 54 2.65 4.60 7.90
C ILE A 54 2.31 5.94 7.23
N HIS A 55 1.44 5.94 6.22
CA HIS A 55 0.88 7.15 5.62
C HIS A 55 0.15 8.01 6.66
N GLU A 56 -0.77 7.41 7.42
CA GLU A 56 -1.50 8.12 8.48
C GLU A 56 -0.57 8.66 9.58
N ILE A 57 0.47 7.91 9.94
CA ILE A 57 1.52 8.39 10.85
C ILE A 57 2.27 9.57 10.22
N GLY A 58 2.52 9.55 8.91
CA GLY A 58 3.08 10.66 8.16
C GLY A 58 2.25 11.93 8.31
N HIS A 59 0.92 11.84 8.23
CA HIS A 59 0.04 12.99 8.47
C HIS A 59 0.15 13.57 9.88
N ILE A 60 0.36 12.72 10.89
CA ILE A 60 0.54 13.14 12.29
C ILE A 60 1.90 13.82 12.49
N ASN A 61 2.94 13.37 11.78
CA ASN A 61 4.29 13.92 11.88
C ASN A 61 4.52 15.16 11.00
N ASP A 62 3.60 15.50 10.11
CA ASP A 62 3.70 16.69 9.27
C ASP A 62 3.29 17.96 10.03
N ASP A 63 4.26 18.62 10.66
CA ASP A 63 4.07 19.86 11.40
C ASP A 63 4.23 21.13 10.53
N ARG A 64 4.70 20.97 9.28
CA ARG A 64 5.15 22.08 8.43
C ARG A 64 4.20 22.40 7.26
N ASN A 65 3.55 21.39 6.68
CA ASN A 65 2.69 21.62 5.54
C ASN A 65 1.25 21.88 5.99
N THR A 66 0.68 22.98 5.49
CA THR A 66 -0.71 23.35 5.80
C THR A 66 -1.68 23.07 4.66
N SER A 67 -1.19 22.98 3.41
CA SER A 67 -2.04 22.67 2.28
C SER A 67 -2.27 21.17 2.16
N PHE A 68 -3.52 20.78 1.94
CA PHE A 68 -3.93 19.37 1.77
C PHE A 68 -3.00 18.61 0.82
N ARG A 69 -2.78 19.15 -0.38
CA ARG A 69 -1.90 18.52 -1.39
C ARG A 69 -0.49 18.23 -0.87
N LYS A 70 0.11 19.16 -0.13
CA LYS A 70 1.48 18.96 0.38
C LYS A 70 1.53 17.94 1.52
N ARG A 71 0.47 17.90 2.34
CA ARG A 71 0.33 16.91 3.42
C ARG A 71 0.16 15.49 2.88
N GLU A 72 -0.63 15.31 1.82
CA GLU A 72 -0.74 14.03 1.11
C GLU A 72 0.61 13.60 0.53
N GLN A 73 1.30 14.50 -0.18
CA GLN A 73 2.62 14.21 -0.75
C GLN A 73 3.67 13.85 0.31
N PHE A 74 3.62 14.48 1.48
CA PHE A 74 4.49 14.15 2.59
C PHE A 74 4.18 12.77 3.15
N ALA A 75 2.90 12.46 3.37
CA ALA A 75 2.47 11.15 3.87
C ALA A 75 2.80 10.01 2.88
N ASP A 76 2.59 10.22 1.57
CA ASP A 76 2.98 9.27 0.52
C ASP A 76 4.49 8.98 0.58
N TRP A 77 5.31 10.03 0.64
CA TRP A 77 6.76 9.89 0.76
C TRP A 77 7.16 9.17 2.05
N PHE A 78 6.51 9.52 3.17
CA PHE A 78 6.79 8.95 4.48
C PHE A 78 6.47 7.44 4.51
N ALA A 79 5.36 7.02 3.92
CA ALA A 79 4.99 5.61 3.75
C ALA A 79 6.00 4.83 2.91
N VAL A 80 6.50 5.40 1.82
CA VAL A 80 7.54 4.77 1.00
C VAL A 80 8.86 4.64 1.76
N GLU A 81 9.29 5.71 2.43
CA GLU A 81 10.59 5.73 3.11
C GLU A 81 10.62 4.82 4.35
N TYR A 82 9.65 5.00 5.25
CA TYR A 82 9.65 4.33 6.54
C TYR A 82 8.84 3.04 6.57
N GLY A 83 7.97 2.83 5.60
CA GLY A 83 7.15 1.63 5.46
C GLY A 83 7.70 0.66 4.41
N TYR A 84 7.61 1.02 3.13
CA TYR A 84 8.02 0.13 2.03
C TYR A 84 9.50 -0.26 2.11
N ARG A 85 10.42 0.72 2.12
CA ARG A 85 11.86 0.44 2.10
C ARG A 85 12.31 -0.32 3.35
N ALA A 86 11.85 0.10 4.53
CA ALA A 86 12.20 -0.56 5.79
C ALA A 86 11.70 -2.02 5.87
N SER A 87 10.46 -2.28 5.44
CA SER A 87 9.91 -3.64 5.43
C SER A 87 10.62 -4.55 4.41
N ARG A 88 11.04 -4.02 3.26
CA ARG A 88 11.81 -4.77 2.25
C ARG A 88 13.21 -5.12 2.74
N GLN A 89 13.91 -4.19 3.40
CA GLN A 89 15.21 -4.46 4.01
C GLN A 89 15.13 -5.62 5.01
N LYS A 90 14.15 -5.60 5.93
CA LYS A 90 13.96 -6.68 6.91
C LYS A 90 13.78 -8.06 6.28
N ARG A 91 13.00 -8.17 5.20
CA ARG A 91 12.82 -9.43 4.46
C ARG A 91 14.12 -9.93 3.82
N ASN A 92 14.87 -9.04 3.18
CA ASN A 92 16.14 -9.40 2.56
C ASN A 92 17.16 -9.87 3.61
N SER A 93 17.18 -9.24 4.79
CA SER A 93 18.04 -9.66 5.91
C SER A 93 17.64 -11.00 6.54
N ALA A 94 16.36 -11.38 6.46
CA ALA A 94 15.87 -12.66 6.97
C ALA A 94 16.14 -13.83 6.00
N SER A 95 16.18 -13.57 4.69
CA SER A 95 16.46 -14.58 3.66
C SER A 95 17.96 -14.97 3.55
N HIS A 96 18.86 -14.25 4.22
CA HIS A 96 20.31 -14.51 4.23
C HIS A 96 20.81 -15.06 5.57
N ARG A 97 19.91 -15.54 6.43
CA ARG A 97 20.22 -16.29 7.66
C ARG A 97 19.69 -17.71 7.52
#